data_AF-A0A832ESQ6-F1
#
_entry.id   AF-A0A832ESQ6-F1
#
_cell.length_a   1.000
_cell.length_b   1.000
_cell.length_c   1.000
_cell.angle_alpha   90.00
_cell.angle_beta   90.00
_cell.angle_gamma   90.00
#
_symmetry.space_group_name_H-M   'P 1'
#
loop_
_entity.id
_entity.type
_entity.pdbx_description
1 polymer ?
#
loop_
_entity_poly.entity_id
_entity_poly.type
_entity_poly.pdbx_seq_one_letter_code
_entity_poly.pdbx_strand_id
1 'polypeptide(L)'
;MKRLIATWILLAGLAGAGAARAEEVTATAYLSHDRLAPGLEFRVAVVVDIAEPWHVNANPASLPELIPTRLTFEGAPGIEFGKVTYPVGKPAIVAWASNPVALYSGTTTILIEGRVKPDAPVGPVELTGVLTYQACDDNVCLAPQRLPVALQTEIGTATPQPAHPEWFPPPTAATEAPAESDNRIARAIAERGWLVAGLLIFLGGLALNLTPC
;
A
#
# COMPACT_ATOMS: atom_id res chain seq x y z
N MET A 1 -52.56 -13.58 -59.75
CA MET A 1 -51.44 -12.63 -59.77
C MET A 1 -51.48 -11.75 -58.52
N LYS A 2 -50.87 -12.17 -57.41
CA LYS A 2 -50.65 -11.34 -56.22
C LYS A 2 -49.27 -11.69 -55.66
N ARG A 3 -48.31 -10.77 -55.81
CA ARG A 3 -46.93 -10.91 -55.35
C ARG A 3 -46.89 -10.57 -53.86
N LEU A 4 -46.50 -11.52 -53.02
CA LEU A 4 -46.23 -11.31 -51.60
C LEU A 4 -44.78 -10.82 -51.46
N ILE A 5 -44.60 -9.61 -50.96
CA ILE A 5 -43.29 -9.02 -50.64
C ILE A 5 -43.02 -9.31 -49.16
N ALA A 6 -42.00 -10.12 -48.89
CA ALA A 6 -41.54 -10.42 -47.54
C ALA A 6 -40.55 -9.34 -47.10
N THR A 7 -40.98 -8.47 -46.18
CA THR A 7 -40.11 -7.44 -45.58
C THR A 7 -39.35 -8.03 -44.41
N TRP A 8 -38.05 -8.24 -44.60
CA TRP A 8 -37.11 -8.59 -43.52
C TRP A 8 -36.76 -7.32 -42.74
N ILE A 9 -37.19 -7.25 -41.47
CA ILE A 9 -36.76 -6.22 -40.53
C ILE A 9 -35.50 -6.74 -39.83
N LEU A 10 -34.34 -6.17 -40.18
CA LEU A 10 -33.11 -6.35 -39.41
C LEU A 10 -33.22 -5.52 -38.12
N LEU A 11 -33.41 -6.19 -36.98
CA LEU A 11 -33.25 -5.58 -35.67
C LEU A 11 -31.75 -5.59 -35.31
N ALA A 12 -31.07 -4.46 -35.51
CA ALA A 12 -29.73 -4.25 -34.99
C ALA A 12 -29.84 -3.94 -33.49
N GLY A 13 -29.57 -4.94 -32.65
CA GLY A 13 -29.48 -4.76 -31.20
C GLY A 13 -28.25 -3.95 -30.83
N LEU A 14 -28.43 -2.76 -30.26
CA LEU A 14 -27.37 -2.01 -29.60
C LEU A 14 -26.91 -2.81 -28.37
N ALA A 15 -25.68 -3.33 -28.42
CA ALA A 15 -24.98 -3.80 -27.23
C ALA A 15 -24.59 -2.55 -26.41
N GLY A 16 -25.28 -2.32 -25.29
CA GLY A 16 -24.91 -1.32 -24.31
C GLY A 16 -23.60 -1.74 -23.63
N ALA A 17 -22.49 -1.09 -23.99
CA ALA A 17 -21.28 -1.12 -23.18
C ALA A 17 -21.59 -0.36 -21.88
N GLY A 18 -21.82 -1.09 -20.79
CA GLY A 18 -21.89 -0.50 -19.47
C GLY A 18 -20.53 0.13 -19.15
N ALA A 19 -20.48 1.46 -19.09
CA ALA A 19 -19.33 2.16 -18.55
C ALA A 19 -19.16 1.71 -17.09
N ALA A 20 -18.07 1.01 -16.79
CA ALA A 20 -17.68 0.76 -15.42
C ALA A 20 -17.56 2.10 -14.71
N ARG A 21 -18.35 2.30 -13.65
CA ARG A 21 -18.22 3.49 -12.80
C ARG A 21 -16.81 3.46 -12.19
N ALA A 22 -16.07 4.55 -12.32
CA ALA A 22 -14.79 4.67 -11.62
C ALA A 22 -15.07 4.61 -10.12
N GLU A 23 -14.53 3.60 -9.44
CA GLU A 23 -14.65 3.42 -8.00
C GLU A 23 -13.59 4.28 -7.31
N GLU A 24 -13.96 4.97 -6.24
CA GLU A 24 -13.09 5.91 -5.54
C GLU A 24 -11.90 5.21 -4.87
N VAL A 25 -12.14 3.98 -4.39
CA VAL A 25 -11.14 3.11 -3.79
C VAL A 25 -11.35 1.69 -4.28
N THR A 26 -10.30 1.08 -4.82
CA THR A 26 -10.28 -0.35 -5.15
C THR A 26 -9.22 -1.07 -4.32
N ALA A 27 -9.35 -2.39 -4.19
CA ALA A 27 -8.40 -3.20 -3.44
C ALA A 27 -8.14 -4.53 -4.13
N THR A 28 -6.87 -4.88 -4.29
CA THR A 28 -6.42 -6.17 -4.85
C THR A 28 -5.54 -6.89 -3.85
N ALA A 29 -5.79 -8.18 -3.64
CA ALA A 29 -5.00 -9.01 -2.72
C ALA A 29 -3.99 -9.87 -3.48
N TYR A 30 -2.78 -9.97 -2.93
CA TYR A 30 -1.69 -10.81 -3.42
C TYR A 30 -1.18 -11.70 -2.30
N LEU A 31 -0.77 -12.92 -2.64
CA LEU A 31 -0.18 -13.87 -1.71
C LEU A 31 1.34 -13.80 -1.77
N SER A 32 2.02 -13.94 -0.63
CA SER A 32 3.50 -13.95 -0.59
C SER A 32 4.13 -15.21 -1.21
N HIS A 33 3.31 -16.21 -1.52
CA HIS A 33 3.71 -17.47 -2.13
C HIS A 33 2.73 -17.84 -3.25
N ASP A 34 3.17 -18.68 -4.19
CA ASP A 34 2.33 -19.18 -5.28
C ASP A 34 1.18 -20.08 -4.81
N ARG A 35 1.36 -20.72 -3.65
CA ARG A 35 0.39 -21.56 -2.96
C ARG A 35 0.66 -21.59 -1.46
N LEU A 36 -0.25 -22.21 -0.71
CA LEU A 36 -0.09 -22.50 0.70
C LEU A 36 0.34 -23.95 0.93
N ALA A 37 0.92 -24.24 2.09
CA ALA A 37 1.21 -25.59 2.54
C ALA A 37 0.97 -25.70 4.06
N PRO A 38 0.67 -26.89 4.61
CA PRO A 38 0.49 -27.07 6.05
C PRO A 38 1.71 -26.58 6.85
N GLY A 39 1.45 -25.81 7.91
CA GLY A 39 2.50 -25.22 8.76
C GLY A 39 3.18 -23.97 8.19
N LEU A 40 2.82 -23.52 6.98
CA LEU A 40 3.42 -22.33 6.36
C LEU A 40 2.99 -21.05 7.08
N GLU A 41 3.98 -20.18 7.35
CA GLU A 41 3.73 -18.76 7.61
C GLU A 41 3.77 -17.98 6.29
N PHE A 42 2.76 -17.14 6.07
CA PHE A 42 2.60 -16.38 4.84
C PHE A 42 2.15 -14.96 5.14
N ARG A 43 2.16 -14.12 4.10
CA ARG A 43 1.60 -12.76 4.15
C ARG A 43 0.62 -12.59 3.00
N VAL A 44 -0.40 -11.77 3.23
CA VAL A 44 -1.26 -11.23 2.18
C VAL A 44 -1.00 -9.73 2.09
N ALA A 45 -0.73 -9.25 0.88
CA ALA A 45 -0.64 -7.82 0.59
C ALA A 45 -1.96 -7.38 -0.03
N VAL A 46 -2.64 -6.43 0.62
CA VAL A 46 -3.80 -5.76 0.07
C VAL A 46 -3.34 -4.41 -0.48
N VAL A 47 -3.21 -4.34 -1.80
CA VAL A 47 -2.89 -3.13 -2.54
C VAL A 47 -4.18 -2.35 -2.72
N VAL A 48 -4.23 -1.16 -2.14
CA VAL A 48 -5.38 -0.26 -2.15
C VAL A 48 -5.05 0.89 -3.08
N ASP A 49 -5.84 1.03 -4.14
CA ASP A 49 -5.73 2.12 -5.10
C ASP A 49 -6.83 3.15 -4.84
N ILE A 50 -6.43 4.36 -4.49
CA ILE A 50 -7.30 5.48 -4.15
C ILE A 50 -7.22 6.48 -5.29
N ALA A 51 -8.31 6.61 -6.04
CA ALA A 51 -8.38 7.48 -7.21
C ALA A 51 -8.31 8.95 -6.81
N GLU A 52 -7.66 9.79 -7.61
CA GLU A 52 -7.76 11.25 -7.42
C GLU A 52 -9.22 11.72 -7.66
N PRO A 53 -9.73 12.72 -6.90
CA PRO A 53 -9.04 13.51 -5.86
C PRO A 53 -9.17 12.93 -4.44
N TRP A 54 -9.52 11.66 -4.30
CA TRP A 54 -9.88 11.06 -3.02
C TRP A 54 -8.67 10.75 -2.13
N HIS A 55 -8.94 10.69 -0.83
CA HIS A 55 -8.04 10.21 0.20
C HIS A 55 -8.82 9.46 1.29
N VAL A 56 -8.12 8.65 2.08
CA VAL A 56 -8.67 7.98 3.27
C VAL A 56 -7.75 8.22 4.47
N ASN A 57 -8.31 8.17 5.68
CA ASN A 57 -7.49 8.32 6.89
C ASN A 57 -6.53 7.14 7.07
N ALA A 58 -5.30 7.44 7.48
CA ALA A 58 -4.31 6.43 7.81
C ALA A 58 -4.73 5.61 9.06
N ASN A 59 -3.98 4.54 9.34
CA ASN A 59 -4.13 3.75 10.56
C ASN A 59 -2.77 3.64 11.27
N PRO A 60 -2.63 4.16 12.50
CA PRO A 60 -3.67 4.86 13.28
C PRO A 60 -4.10 6.19 12.65
N ALA A 61 -5.36 6.58 12.87
CA ALA A 61 -5.85 7.89 12.47
C ALA A 61 -5.25 8.99 13.36
N SER A 62 -5.07 10.20 12.80
CA SER A 62 -4.45 11.31 13.53
C SER A 62 -5.30 11.89 14.64
N LEU A 63 -6.63 11.76 14.55
CA LEU A 63 -7.59 12.27 15.52
C LEU A 63 -8.63 11.18 15.86
N PRO A 64 -9.14 11.11 17.10
CA PRO A 64 -10.03 10.03 17.55
C PRO A 64 -11.40 10.00 16.87
N GLU A 65 -11.87 11.13 16.34
CA GLU A 65 -13.12 11.27 15.60
C GLU A 65 -13.03 10.80 14.14
N LEU A 66 -11.81 10.60 13.62
CA LEU A 66 -11.58 10.15 12.26
C LEU A 66 -11.73 8.63 12.17
N ILE A 67 -12.33 8.18 11.08
CA ILE A 67 -12.53 6.75 10.81
C ILE A 67 -11.26 6.21 10.14
N PRO A 68 -10.45 5.38 10.83
CA PRO A 68 -9.22 4.86 10.26
C PRO A 68 -9.52 3.81 9.17
N THR A 69 -8.66 3.75 8.16
CA THR A 69 -8.66 2.62 7.22
C THR A 69 -8.34 1.33 7.98
N ARG A 70 -9.23 0.35 7.91
CA ARG A 70 -9.10 -0.90 8.67
C ARG A 70 -9.28 -2.11 7.77
N LEU A 71 -8.29 -2.99 7.76
CA LEU A 71 -8.37 -4.28 7.11
C LEU A 71 -8.67 -5.37 8.15
N THR A 72 -9.63 -6.23 7.85
CA THR A 72 -9.93 -7.44 8.63
C THR A 72 -10.05 -8.63 7.70
N PHE A 73 -9.47 -9.77 8.05
CA PHE A 73 -9.71 -11.04 7.38
C PHE A 73 -10.47 -11.98 8.31
N GLU A 74 -11.38 -12.76 7.72
CA GLU A 74 -12.04 -13.85 8.42
C GLU A 74 -11.17 -15.10 8.34
N GLY A 75 -11.14 -15.91 9.39
CA GLY A 75 -10.41 -17.18 9.37
C GLY A 75 -11.05 -18.16 8.37
N ALA A 76 -10.23 -18.82 7.57
CA ALA A 76 -10.66 -19.94 6.71
C ALA A 76 -10.32 -21.28 7.40
N PRO A 77 -10.97 -22.41 7.02
CA PRO A 77 -10.63 -23.72 7.58
C PRO A 77 -9.13 -24.02 7.48
N GLY A 78 -8.48 -24.24 8.61
CA GLY A 78 -7.04 -24.50 8.67
C GLY A 78 -6.14 -23.27 8.53
N ILE A 79 -6.68 -22.04 8.53
CA ILE A 79 -5.92 -20.81 8.37
C ILE A 79 -6.23 -19.82 9.49
N GLU A 80 -5.19 -19.23 10.05
CA GLU A 80 -5.27 -18.20 11.07
C GLU A 80 -4.59 -16.93 10.59
N PHE A 81 -5.25 -15.79 10.78
CA PHE A 81 -4.68 -14.47 10.48
C PHE A 81 -4.17 -13.82 11.76
N GLY A 82 -3.05 -13.12 11.63
CA GLY A 82 -2.33 -12.47 12.71
C GLY A 82 -2.33 -10.95 12.57
N LYS A 83 -1.15 -10.35 12.74
CA LYS A 83 -0.97 -8.91 12.78
C LYS A 83 -1.23 -8.28 11.40
N VAL A 84 -1.93 -7.15 11.41
CA VAL A 84 -2.02 -6.23 10.27
C VAL A 84 -0.98 -5.13 10.43
N THR A 85 -0.18 -4.90 9.39
CA THR A 85 0.81 -3.83 9.31
C THR A 85 0.37 -2.83 8.25
N TYR A 86 0.12 -1.60 8.70
CA TYR A 86 -0.28 -0.49 7.86
C TYR A 86 0.95 0.33 7.43
N PRO A 87 0.95 0.88 6.21
CA PRO A 87 2.01 1.78 5.76
C PRO A 87 1.93 3.11 6.51
N VAL A 88 3.06 3.82 6.55
CA VAL A 88 3.11 5.16 7.13
C VAL A 88 2.23 6.11 6.30
N GLY A 89 1.28 6.78 6.96
CA GLY A 89 0.42 7.77 6.32
C GLY A 89 1.21 9.01 5.91
N LYS A 90 0.80 9.63 4.81
CA LYS A 90 1.38 10.90 4.34
C LYS A 90 0.72 12.05 5.09
N PRO A 91 1.48 12.96 5.74
CA PRO A 91 0.91 14.13 6.36
C PRO A 91 0.34 15.07 5.29
N ALA A 92 -0.89 15.50 5.48
CA ALA A 92 -1.59 16.43 4.60
C ALA A 92 -2.29 17.52 5.41
N ILE A 93 -2.29 18.74 4.88
CA ILE A 93 -3.08 19.84 5.42
C ILE A 93 -4.41 19.82 4.68
N VAL A 94 -5.49 19.74 5.45
CA VAL A 94 -6.87 19.69 4.95
C VAL A 94 -7.64 20.85 5.56
N ALA A 95 -8.61 21.42 4.83
CA ALA A 95 -9.28 22.65 5.22
C ALA A 95 -10.02 22.57 6.57
N TRP A 96 -10.38 21.36 7.01
CA TRP A 96 -11.14 21.11 8.24
C TRP A 96 -10.27 20.81 9.47
N ALA A 97 -8.95 20.64 9.32
CA ALA A 97 -8.05 20.32 10.42
C ALA A 97 -7.05 21.46 10.69
N SER A 98 -6.87 21.82 11.96
CA SER A 98 -5.89 22.84 12.36
C SER A 98 -4.44 22.35 12.28
N ASN A 99 -4.22 21.03 12.31
CA ASN A 99 -2.91 20.39 12.22
C ASN A 99 -2.90 19.39 11.06
N PRO A 100 -1.72 19.06 10.49
CA PRO A 100 -1.61 18.02 9.48
C PRO A 100 -2.17 16.68 9.98
N VAL A 101 -2.91 16.00 9.11
CA VAL A 101 -3.45 14.65 9.36
C VAL A 101 -2.77 13.63 8.45
N ALA A 102 -2.60 12.40 8.93
CA ALA A 102 -2.00 11.31 8.19
C ALA A 102 -3.05 10.65 7.31
N LEU A 103 -2.84 10.68 5.99
CA LEU A 103 -3.76 10.17 4.99
C LEU A 103 -3.07 9.15 4.08
N TYR A 104 -3.89 8.31 3.43
CA TYR A 104 -3.49 7.54 2.26
C TYR A 104 -4.12 8.16 1.01
N SER A 105 -3.34 8.22 -0.06
CA SER A 105 -3.73 8.69 -1.39
C SER A 105 -2.89 7.99 -2.46
N GLY A 106 -3.43 7.83 -3.67
CA GLY A 106 -2.85 6.99 -4.71
C GLY A 106 -2.81 5.52 -4.27
N THR A 107 -1.72 4.82 -4.58
CA THR A 107 -1.55 3.41 -4.22
C THR A 107 -0.88 3.26 -2.84
N THR A 108 -1.43 2.38 -2.01
CA THR A 108 -0.86 2.02 -0.71
C THR A 108 -1.04 0.53 -0.41
N THR A 109 -0.11 -0.08 0.32
CA THR A 109 -0.13 -1.53 0.56
C THR A 109 -0.25 -1.84 2.05
N ILE A 110 -1.31 -2.57 2.42
CA ILE A 110 -1.53 -3.06 3.78
C ILE A 110 -1.14 -4.54 3.82
N LEU A 111 -0.32 -4.94 4.80
CA LEU A 111 0.14 -6.32 4.94
C LEU A 111 -0.58 -7.00 6.10
N ILE A 112 -1.01 -8.25 5.92
CA ILE A 112 -1.51 -9.10 6.99
C ILE A 112 -0.73 -10.41 7.05
N GLU A 113 -0.33 -10.79 8.26
CA GLU A 113 0.33 -12.07 8.54
C GLU A 113 -0.71 -13.19 8.61
N GLY A 114 -0.33 -14.38 8.11
CA GLY A 114 -1.17 -15.57 8.16
C GLY A 114 -0.35 -16.82 8.45
N ARG A 115 -1.00 -17.82 9.02
CA ARG A 115 -0.43 -19.15 9.27
C ARG A 115 -1.41 -20.24 8.85
N VAL A 116 -0.90 -21.22 8.13
CA VAL A 116 -1.63 -22.46 7.82
C VAL A 116 -1.38 -23.45 8.96
N LYS A 117 -2.44 -24.04 9.50
CA LYS A 117 -2.32 -25.07 10.53
C LYS A 117 -1.58 -26.30 9.99
N PRO A 118 -0.79 -27.00 10.81
CA PRO A 118 -0.11 -28.23 10.38
C PRO A 118 -1.07 -29.35 9.92
N ASP A 119 -2.29 -29.35 10.42
CA ASP A 119 -3.36 -30.30 10.10
C ASP A 119 -4.40 -29.75 9.10
N ALA A 120 -4.09 -28.61 8.47
CA ALA A 120 -5.00 -28.01 7.50
C ALA A 120 -5.27 -28.95 6.32
N PRO A 121 -6.54 -29.09 5.88
CA PRO A 121 -6.87 -29.95 4.75
C PRO A 121 -6.28 -29.38 3.45
N VAL A 122 -5.73 -30.28 2.64
CA VAL A 122 -5.26 -29.97 1.28
C VAL A 122 -6.46 -29.69 0.38
N GLY A 123 -6.37 -28.66 -0.46
CA GLY A 123 -7.42 -28.30 -1.40
C GLY A 123 -7.51 -26.80 -1.69
N PRO A 124 -8.48 -26.39 -2.53
CA PRO A 124 -8.73 -24.98 -2.80
C PRO A 124 -9.22 -24.27 -1.54
N VAL A 125 -8.80 -23.02 -1.37
CA VAL A 125 -9.23 -22.17 -0.27
C VAL A 125 -9.39 -20.73 -0.76
N GLU A 126 -10.46 -20.10 -0.31
CA GLU A 126 -10.69 -18.68 -0.52
C GLU A 126 -10.38 -17.93 0.78
N LEU A 127 -9.53 -16.92 0.68
CA LEU A 127 -9.22 -16.00 1.77
C LEU A 127 -10.09 -14.77 1.61
N THR A 128 -10.98 -14.53 2.58
CA THR A 128 -11.92 -13.41 2.55
C THR A 128 -11.61 -12.39 3.62
N GLY A 129 -11.68 -11.12 3.24
CA GLY A 129 -11.51 -9.98 4.13
C GLY A 129 -12.38 -8.81 3.73
N VAL A 130 -12.31 -7.76 4.54
CA VAL A 130 -13.05 -6.52 4.35
C VAL A 130 -12.13 -5.35 4.66
N LEU A 131 -12.01 -4.43 3.70
CA LEU A 131 -11.42 -3.12 3.90
C LEU A 131 -12.54 -2.14 4.29
N THR A 132 -12.50 -1.64 5.51
CA THR A 132 -13.39 -0.57 5.98
C THR A 132 -12.65 0.76 5.88
N TYR A 133 -13.24 1.74 5.21
CA TYR A 133 -12.61 3.05 5.00
C TYR A 133 -13.68 4.15 4.88
N GLN A 134 -13.23 5.40 4.90
CA GLN A 134 -14.04 6.56 4.55
C GLN A 134 -13.26 7.39 3.54
N ALA A 135 -13.77 7.46 2.30
CA ALA A 135 -13.20 8.30 1.27
C ALA A 135 -13.67 9.75 1.44
N CYS A 136 -12.73 10.68 1.39
CA CYS A 136 -12.96 12.11 1.42
C CYS A 136 -12.19 12.78 0.29
N ASP A 137 -12.71 13.90 -0.20
CA ASP A 137 -11.94 14.89 -0.96
C ASP A 137 -11.87 16.19 -0.13
N ASP A 138 -11.44 17.30 -0.75
CA ASP A 138 -11.31 18.59 -0.05
C ASP A 138 -12.64 19.21 0.40
N ASN A 139 -13.77 18.73 -0.13
CA ASN A 139 -15.10 19.32 0.07
C ASN A 139 -16.08 18.38 0.77
N VAL A 140 -15.98 17.07 0.55
CA VAL A 140 -16.95 16.08 1.02
C VAL A 140 -16.26 14.82 1.53
N CYS A 141 -16.81 14.28 2.61
CA CYS A 141 -16.56 12.92 3.05
C CYS A 141 -17.77 12.06 2.74
N LEU A 142 -17.54 10.91 2.11
CA LEU A 142 -18.57 9.92 1.87
C LEU A 142 -18.94 9.18 3.16
N ALA A 143 -20.05 8.44 3.12
CA ALA A 143 -20.36 7.50 4.19
C ALA A 143 -19.30 6.39 4.23
N PRO A 144 -18.94 5.86 5.41
CA PRO A 144 -18.00 4.76 5.52
C PRO A 144 -18.41 3.57 4.66
N GLN A 145 -17.45 3.01 3.93
CA GLN A 145 -17.65 1.89 3.01
C GLN A 145 -17.00 0.62 3.57
N ARG A 146 -17.55 -0.52 3.18
CA ARG A 146 -17.00 -1.86 3.43
C ARG A 146 -16.75 -2.51 2.07
N LEU A 147 -15.49 -2.56 1.66
CA LEU A 147 -15.06 -3.17 0.41
C LEU A 147 -14.61 -4.62 0.66
N PRO A 148 -15.32 -5.63 0.11
CA PRO A 148 -14.88 -7.02 0.19
C PRO A 148 -13.54 -7.21 -0.54
N VAL A 149 -12.66 -8.00 0.07
CA VAL A 149 -11.39 -8.43 -0.50
C VAL A 149 -11.37 -9.95 -0.52
N ALA A 150 -11.11 -10.55 -1.67
CA ALA A 150 -11.08 -12.00 -1.82
C ALA A 150 -9.83 -12.43 -2.59
N LEU A 151 -9.25 -13.55 -2.21
CA LEU A 151 -8.10 -14.16 -2.85
C LEU A 151 -8.28 -15.67 -2.92
N GLN A 152 -8.26 -16.20 -4.13
CA GLN A 152 -8.33 -17.64 -4.38
C GLN A 152 -6.92 -18.23 -4.35
N THR A 153 -6.73 -19.33 -3.62
CA THR A 153 -5.46 -20.06 -3.53
C THR A 153 -5.73 -21.54 -3.23
N GLU A 154 -4.68 -22.32 -2.99
CA GLU A 154 -4.76 -23.71 -2.59
C GLU A 154 -3.77 -24.02 -1.47
N ILE A 155 -4.15 -24.94 -0.58
CA ILE A 155 -3.23 -25.61 0.34
C ILE A 155 -2.78 -26.88 -0.38
N GLY A 156 -1.51 -26.96 -0.75
CA GLY A 156 -0.89 -28.06 -1.47
C GLY A 156 0.15 -28.81 -0.64
N THR A 157 0.68 -29.89 -1.23
CA THR A 157 1.78 -30.69 -0.66
C THR A 157 3.14 -30.33 -1.25
N ALA A 158 3.17 -29.59 -2.36
CA ALA A 158 4.40 -29.10 -2.96
C ALA A 158 5.00 -27.97 -2.13
N THR A 159 6.32 -27.84 -2.16
CA THR A 159 7.05 -26.74 -1.50
C THR A 159 6.60 -25.40 -2.07
N PRO A 160 6.03 -24.49 -1.26
CA PRO A 160 5.63 -23.14 -1.70
C PRO A 160 6.83 -22.33 -2.19
N GLN A 161 6.64 -21.55 -3.25
CA GLN A 161 7.64 -20.63 -3.79
C GLN A 161 7.22 -19.18 -3.56
N PRO A 162 8.14 -18.26 -3.22
CA PRO A 162 7.82 -16.84 -3.10
C PRO A 162 7.18 -16.28 -4.37
N ALA A 163 6.13 -15.48 -4.20
CA ALA A 163 5.42 -14.82 -5.29
C ALA A 163 5.26 -13.33 -4.98
N HIS A 164 5.06 -12.54 -6.04
CA HIS A 164 4.78 -11.10 -5.97
C HIS A 164 5.76 -10.28 -5.11
N PRO A 165 7.10 -10.42 -5.30
CA PRO A 165 8.08 -9.74 -4.47
C PRO A 165 7.91 -8.21 -4.40
N GLU A 166 7.31 -7.60 -5.44
CA GLU A 166 6.99 -6.18 -5.51
C GLU A 166 6.06 -5.68 -4.38
N TRP A 167 5.22 -6.57 -3.81
CA TRP A 167 4.28 -6.23 -2.74
C TRP A 167 4.75 -6.66 -1.35
N PHE A 168 5.87 -7.38 -1.26
CA PHE A 168 6.41 -7.93 -0.02
C PHE A 168 7.85 -7.50 0.23
N PRO A 169 8.14 -6.19 0.29
CA PRO A 169 9.49 -5.73 0.55
C PRO A 169 10.02 -6.29 1.88
N PRO A 170 11.32 -6.58 1.97
CA PRO A 170 11.93 -6.94 3.23
C PRO A 170 11.74 -5.77 4.23
N PRO A 171 11.60 -6.04 5.54
CA PRO A 171 11.37 -5.01 6.57
C PRO A 171 12.39 -3.86 6.55
N THR A 172 13.58 -4.08 5.98
CA THR A 172 14.66 -3.09 5.83
C THR A 172 14.47 -2.08 4.70
N ALA A 173 13.52 -2.27 3.78
CA ALA A 173 13.30 -1.34 2.66
C ALA A 173 12.34 -0.17 3.02
N ALA A 174 11.67 -0.24 4.17
CA ALA A 174 10.94 0.90 4.71
C ALA A 174 11.92 1.77 5.51
N THR A 175 12.36 2.88 4.91
CA THR A 175 13.23 3.92 5.48
C THR A 175 14.73 3.71 5.26
N GLU A 176 15.19 3.85 4.01
CA GLU A 176 16.43 4.62 3.81
C GLU A 176 16.05 6.11 3.83
N ALA A 177 15.88 6.65 5.04
CA ALA A 177 16.14 8.07 5.25
C ALA A 177 17.58 8.34 4.77
N PRO A 178 17.87 9.50 4.16
CA PRO A 178 19.24 9.81 3.79
C PRO A 178 20.08 9.70 5.06
N ALA A 179 21.08 8.81 5.03
CA ALA A 179 22.03 8.67 6.11
C ALA A 179 22.60 10.05 6.45
N GLU A 180 22.16 10.54 7.60
CA GLU A 180 22.55 11.73 8.31
C GLU A 180 24.08 11.90 8.20
N SER A 181 24.50 12.88 7.39
CA SER A 181 25.88 13.27 7.15
C SER A 181 26.59 13.87 8.37
N ASP A 182 25.94 13.81 9.53
CA ASP A 182 26.15 14.73 10.64
C ASP A 182 27.42 14.38 11.46
N ASN A 183 27.99 13.19 11.25
CA ASN A 183 29.14 12.74 12.02
C ASN A 183 30.45 12.60 11.24
N ARG A 184 30.47 12.83 9.91
CA ARG A 184 31.74 12.71 9.16
C ARG A 184 32.68 13.89 9.41
N ILE A 185 32.12 15.09 9.51
CA ILE A 185 32.87 16.32 9.78
C ILE A 185 33.32 16.34 11.25
N ALA A 186 32.41 16.02 12.19
CA ALA A 186 32.72 15.97 13.62
C ALA A 186 33.82 14.94 13.94
N ARG A 187 33.77 13.75 13.33
CA ARG A 187 34.78 12.70 13.54
C ARG A 187 36.13 13.05 12.90
N ALA A 188 36.14 13.69 11.73
CA ALA A 188 37.36 14.19 11.12
C ALA A 188 38.03 15.28 11.97
N ILE A 189 37.25 16.15 12.63
CA ILE A 189 37.76 17.17 13.54
C ILE A 189 38.27 16.55 14.85
N ALA A 190 37.57 15.53 15.38
CA ALA A 190 37.98 14.82 16.59
C ALA A 190 39.28 14.02 16.41
N GLU A 191 39.46 13.34 15.27
CA GLU A 191 40.65 12.53 14.99
C GLU A 191 41.87 13.37 14.62
N ARG A 192 41.69 14.48 13.89
CA ARG A 192 42.79 15.32 13.40
C ARG A 192 43.10 16.52 14.30
N GLY A 193 42.28 16.75 15.33
CA GLY A 193 42.42 17.81 16.31
C GLY A 193 41.97 19.17 15.79
N TRP A 194 41.47 20.00 16.71
CA TRP A 194 40.90 21.32 16.41
C TRP A 194 41.88 22.27 15.72
N LEU A 195 43.18 22.07 15.94
CA LEU A 195 44.25 22.87 15.32
C LEU A 195 44.35 22.62 13.81
N VAL A 196 44.22 21.36 13.36
CA VAL A 196 44.29 21.03 11.93
C VAL A 196 43.02 21.50 11.22
N ALA A 197 41.86 21.36 11.86
CA ALA A 197 40.61 21.90 11.33
C ALA A 197 40.68 23.44 11.18
N GLY A 198 41.17 24.14 12.20
CA GLY A 198 41.38 25.59 12.15
C GLY A 198 42.36 26.01 11.06
N LEU A 199 43.47 25.28 10.88
CA LEU A 199 44.46 25.55 9.84
C LEU A 199 43.87 25.36 8.43
N LEU A 200 43.08 24.31 8.20
CA LEU A 200 42.45 24.05 6.90
C LEU A 200 41.41 25.12 6.56
N ILE A 201 40.62 25.57 7.53
CA ILE A 201 39.65 26.66 7.34
C ILE A 201 40.38 27.97 7.04
N PHE A 202 41.46 28.26 7.77
CA PHE A 202 42.28 29.45 7.55
C PHE A 202 42.93 29.46 6.16
N LEU A 203 43.56 28.35 5.76
CA LEU A 203 44.18 28.22 4.44
C LEU A 203 43.16 28.23 3.31
N GLY A 204 41.99 27.60 3.50
CA GLY A 204 40.88 27.66 2.55
C GLY A 204 40.35 29.09 2.38
N GLY A 205 40.16 29.82 3.48
CA GLY A 205 39.76 31.23 3.44
C GLY A 205 40.79 32.13 2.78
N LEU A 206 42.09 31.88 3.01
CA LEU A 206 43.17 32.61 2.35
C LEU A 206 43.22 32.31 0.83
N ALA A 207 43.00 31.06 0.43
CA ALA A 207 42.95 30.66 -0.98
C ALA A 207 41.77 31.29 -1.74
N LEU A 208 40.61 31.44 -1.07
CA LEU A 208 39.45 32.15 -1.62
C LEU A 208 39.67 33.67 -1.73
N ASN A 209 40.63 34.23 -0.98
CA ASN A 209 40.97 35.66 -1.05
C ASN A 209 42.13 35.93 -2.03
N LEU A 210 42.97 34.93 -2.29
CA LEU A 210 44.14 35.01 -3.19
C LEU A 210 43.91 34.37 -4.57
N THR A 211 42.65 34.14 -4.95
CA THR A 211 42.27 33.81 -6.32
C THR A 211 41.98 35.13 -7.06
N PRO A 212 42.98 35.78 -7.70
CA PRO A 212 42.67 36.84 -8.65
C PRO A 212 41.85 36.24 -9.79
N CYS A 213 40.82 36.96 -10.23
CA CYS A 213 40.09 36.65 -11.46
C CYS A 213 41.05 36.53 -12.65
#